data_AF-A0A8T4PGJ8-F1
#
_entry.id   AF-A0A8T4PGJ8-F1
#
_cell.length_a   1.000
_cell.length_b   1.000
_cell.length_c   1.000
_cell.angle_alpha   90.00
_cell.angle_beta   90.00
_cell.angle_gamma   90.00
#
_symmetry.space_group_name_H-M   'P 1'
#
loop_
_entity.id
_entity.type
_entity.pdbx_description
1 polymer ?
#
loop_
_entity_poly.entity_id
_entity_poly.type
_entity_poly.pdbx_seq_one_letter_code
_entity_poly.pdbx_strand_id
1 'polypeptide(L)'
;MEEFKEIYKSDIKKLKDIIKIINKKLNENKNIVKKFDLRKKFTGVLGEAIALVEIFNNCGESIKYKWKGGKNKDFDLALFYNDKIKKIQIKSSSAEDYNFQIMTKDFDRKLVKDLKKKNLKKVFKIIHKNIDSKDVDYWIFVHVRDKNIFYLLNKKQLIKLLKRVYKNYVNKERHHKYTNYGIDNSGNIRFMLKKVDKKTSKLLNKYKENWKLLTKELFN
;
A
#
# COMPACT_ATOMS: atom_id res chain seq x y z
N MET A 1 -21.06 -4.75 -16.70
CA MET A 1 -19.96 -3.77 -16.82
C MET A 1 -19.64 -3.28 -15.43
N GLU A 2 -18.39 -3.36 -14.98
CA GLU A 2 -18.03 -2.78 -13.69
C GLU A 2 -17.98 -1.26 -13.81
N GLU A 3 -18.77 -0.58 -12.98
CA GLU A 3 -19.00 0.85 -13.04
C GLU A 3 -17.78 1.59 -12.47
N PHE A 4 -16.97 2.17 -13.34
CA PHE A 4 -15.88 3.06 -12.95
C PHE A 4 -16.42 4.46 -12.72
N LYS A 5 -16.02 5.11 -11.63
CA LYS A 5 -16.27 6.54 -11.43
C LYS A 5 -15.11 7.33 -11.99
N GLU A 6 -15.38 8.12 -13.02
CA GLU A 6 -14.41 9.08 -13.53
C GLU A 6 -14.19 10.20 -12.51
N ILE A 7 -12.93 10.58 -12.31
CA ILE A 7 -12.55 11.65 -11.39
C ILE A 7 -12.11 12.85 -12.21
N TYR A 8 -12.72 14.00 -11.96
CA TYR A 8 -12.37 15.26 -12.62
C TYR A 8 -11.55 16.15 -11.68
N LYS A 9 -10.91 17.18 -12.26
CA LYS A 9 -10.18 18.22 -11.51
C LYS A 9 -11.01 18.86 -10.39
N SER A 10 -12.29 19.09 -10.65
CA SER A 10 -13.23 19.65 -9.67
C SER A 10 -13.43 18.72 -8.47
N ASP A 11 -13.45 17.41 -8.69
CA ASP A 11 -13.54 16.41 -7.62
C ASP A 11 -12.26 16.38 -6.78
N ILE A 12 -11.09 16.49 -7.40
CA ILE A 12 -9.82 16.58 -6.68
C ILE A 12 -9.76 17.83 -5.80
N LYS A 13 -10.28 18.97 -6.27
CA LYS A 13 -10.38 20.19 -5.46
C LYS A 13 -11.28 19.96 -4.23
N LYS A 14 -12.48 19.42 -4.42
CA LYS A 14 -13.39 19.08 -3.31
C LYS A 14 -12.76 18.08 -2.33
N LEU A 15 -12.02 17.10 -2.86
CA LEU A 15 -11.35 16.08 -2.05
C LEU A 15 -10.25 16.70 -1.17
N LYS A 16 -9.47 17.66 -1.70
CA LYS A 16 -8.50 18.44 -0.91
C LYS A 16 -9.17 19.16 0.26
N ASP A 17 -10.32 19.78 0.02
CA ASP A 17 -11.07 20.49 1.07
C ASP A 17 -11.60 19.53 2.15
N ILE A 18 -12.16 18.39 1.75
CA ILE A 18 -12.61 17.34 2.67
C ILE A 18 -11.46 16.82 3.54
N ILE A 19 -10.31 16.51 2.94
CA ILE A 19 -9.12 16.05 3.66
C ILE A 19 -8.70 17.09 4.71
N LYS A 20 -8.68 18.38 4.33
CA LYS A 20 -8.34 19.49 5.23
C LYS A 20 -9.30 19.58 6.42
N ILE A 21 -10.61 19.49 6.16
CA ILE A 21 -11.65 19.54 7.21
C ILE A 21 -11.49 18.37 8.18
N ILE A 22 -11.34 17.14 7.67
CA ILE A 22 -11.19 15.95 8.53
C ILE A 22 -9.93 16.07 9.38
N ASN A 23 -8.78 16.41 8.79
CA ASN A 23 -7.54 16.56 9.53
C ASN A 23 -7.62 17.66 10.60
N LYS A 24 -8.25 18.79 10.28
CA LYS A 24 -8.50 19.87 11.25
C LYS A 24 -9.33 19.34 12.42
N LYS A 25 -10.45 18.66 12.17
CA LYS A 25 -11.30 18.09 13.22
C LYS A 25 -10.59 17.03 14.06
N LEU A 26 -9.79 16.17 13.45
CA LEU A 26 -8.99 15.17 14.16
C LEU A 26 -7.90 15.81 15.04
N ASN A 27 -7.36 16.97 14.63
CA ASN A 27 -6.34 17.70 15.38
C ASN A 27 -6.91 18.56 16.52
N GLU A 28 -8.09 19.14 16.33
CA GLU A 28 -8.80 19.93 17.36
C GLU A 28 -9.30 19.05 18.51
N ASN A 29 -9.69 17.80 18.22
CA ASN A 29 -10.38 16.92 19.17
C ASN A 29 -9.50 15.76 19.68
N LYS A 30 -8.22 16.02 20.01
CA LYS A 30 -7.22 14.97 20.34
C LYS A 30 -7.71 13.96 21.39
N ASN A 31 -8.40 14.42 22.44
CA ASN A 31 -8.89 13.56 23.52
C ASN A 31 -9.95 12.56 23.04
N ILE A 32 -10.94 13.02 22.28
CA ILE A 32 -12.00 12.17 21.69
C ILE A 32 -11.39 11.23 20.65
N VAL A 33 -10.51 11.75 19.81
CA VAL A 33 -9.80 10.98 18.77
C VAL A 33 -9.02 9.82 19.38
N LYS A 34 -8.34 10.05 20.51
CA LYS A 34 -7.62 9.01 21.25
C LYS A 34 -8.59 8.02 21.90
N LYS A 35 -9.65 8.51 22.56
CA LYS A 35 -10.65 7.67 23.24
C LYS A 35 -11.33 6.66 22.31
N PHE A 36 -11.63 7.07 21.08
CA PHE A 36 -12.36 6.25 20.10
C PHE A 36 -11.50 5.69 18.96
N ASP A 37 -10.18 5.88 19.02
CA ASP A 37 -9.22 5.46 18.00
C ASP A 37 -9.62 5.93 16.58
N LEU A 38 -10.10 7.17 16.46
CA LEU A 38 -10.70 7.68 15.22
C LEU A 38 -9.68 7.74 14.08
N ARG A 39 -8.41 8.06 14.37
CA ARG A 39 -7.35 8.09 13.35
C ARG A 39 -7.22 6.75 12.63
N LYS A 40 -7.22 5.64 13.38
CA LYS A 40 -7.13 4.30 12.80
C LYS A 40 -8.33 3.99 11.92
N LYS A 41 -9.54 4.37 12.36
CA LYS A 41 -10.79 4.17 11.59
C LYS A 41 -10.80 4.94 10.27
N PHE A 42 -10.27 6.17 10.26
CA PHE A 42 -10.20 6.99 9.04
C PHE A 42 -8.99 6.69 8.15
N THR A 43 -7.99 5.93 8.62
CA THR A 43 -6.71 5.74 7.89
C THR A 43 -6.89 5.20 6.48
N GLY A 44 -7.78 4.22 6.28
CA GLY A 44 -8.06 3.63 4.97
C GLY A 44 -8.54 4.68 3.98
N VAL A 45 -9.72 5.22 4.26
CA VAL A 45 -10.41 6.20 3.41
C VAL A 45 -9.58 7.48 3.22
N LEU A 46 -9.01 8.01 4.29
CA LEU A 46 -8.21 9.25 4.23
C LEU A 46 -6.92 9.03 3.44
N GLY A 47 -6.30 7.85 3.58
CA GLY A 47 -5.10 7.51 2.83
C GLY A 47 -5.37 7.34 1.33
N GLU A 48 -6.46 6.68 0.95
CA GLU A 48 -6.90 6.63 -0.46
C GLU A 48 -7.12 8.03 -1.03
N ALA A 49 -7.84 8.88 -0.30
CA ALA A 49 -8.10 10.25 -0.73
C ALA A 49 -6.80 11.07 -0.90
N ILE A 50 -5.88 10.97 0.06
CA ILE A 50 -4.56 11.64 0.01
C ILE A 50 -3.75 11.14 -1.19
N ALA A 51 -3.72 9.83 -1.42
CA ALA A 51 -3.00 9.25 -2.55
C ALA A 51 -3.59 9.70 -3.88
N LEU A 52 -4.91 9.76 -4.03
CA LEU A 52 -5.56 10.26 -5.24
C LEU A 52 -5.16 11.71 -5.56
N VAL A 53 -5.17 12.58 -4.56
CA VAL A 53 -4.71 13.96 -4.70
C VAL A 53 -3.25 14.01 -5.15
N GLU A 54 -2.39 13.21 -4.53
CA GLU A 54 -0.96 13.21 -4.84
C GLU A 54 -0.65 12.67 -6.24
N ILE A 55 -1.33 11.59 -6.65
CA ILE A 55 -1.22 11.06 -8.02
C ILE A 55 -1.63 12.12 -9.03
N PHE A 56 -2.75 12.82 -8.79
CA PHE A 56 -3.21 13.89 -9.67
C PHE A 56 -2.20 15.04 -9.77
N ASN A 57 -1.64 15.49 -8.64
CA ASN A 57 -0.63 16.56 -8.65
C ASN A 57 0.64 16.16 -9.43
N ASN A 58 1.01 14.88 -9.41
CA ASN A 58 2.23 14.38 -10.07
C ASN A 58 2.04 13.96 -11.53
N CYS A 59 0.85 13.48 -11.91
CA CYS A 59 0.57 13.00 -13.26
C CYS A 59 -0.18 14.04 -14.12
N GLY A 60 -0.85 15.01 -13.51
CA GLY A 60 -1.48 16.12 -14.20
C GLY A 60 -2.87 15.83 -14.77
N GLU A 61 -3.43 16.85 -15.43
CA GLU A 61 -4.82 16.90 -15.91
C GLU A 61 -5.07 16.14 -17.21
N SER A 62 -4.00 15.83 -17.97
CA SER A 62 -4.10 15.10 -19.23
C SER A 62 -4.42 13.61 -19.06
N ILE A 63 -4.33 13.10 -17.83
CA ILE A 63 -4.65 11.71 -17.50
C ILE A 63 -6.15 11.60 -17.20
N LYS A 64 -6.78 10.54 -17.70
CA LYS A 64 -8.13 10.15 -17.28
C LYS A 64 -8.06 9.20 -16.10
N TYR A 65 -8.67 9.60 -14.99
CA TYR A 65 -8.64 8.89 -13.70
C TYR A 65 -9.96 8.14 -13.50
N LYS A 66 -9.89 6.81 -13.31
CA LYS A 66 -11.06 5.98 -13.03
C LYS A 66 -10.94 5.31 -11.66
N TRP A 67 -11.73 5.77 -10.70
CA TRP A 67 -11.81 5.18 -9.37
C TRP A 67 -12.74 3.97 -9.36
N LYS A 68 -12.28 2.85 -8.82
CA LYS A 68 -13.08 1.64 -8.62
C LYS A 68 -13.62 1.47 -7.19
N GLY A 69 -12.94 2.03 -6.18
CA GLY A 69 -13.40 2.27 -4.81
C GLY A 69 -14.07 1.11 -4.08
N GLY A 70 -13.45 0.60 -3.01
CA GLY A 70 -14.11 -0.16 -1.93
C GLY A 70 -14.80 -1.50 -2.26
N LYS A 71 -14.97 -1.90 -3.52
CA LYS A 71 -15.70 -3.11 -3.92
C LYS A 71 -14.88 -4.17 -4.65
N ASN A 72 -13.68 -3.83 -5.15
CA ASN A 72 -12.88 -4.77 -5.93
C ASN A 72 -11.56 -5.16 -5.24
N LYS A 73 -11.14 -6.41 -5.42
CA LYS A 73 -10.05 -7.02 -4.65
C LYS A 73 -8.66 -6.73 -5.20
N ASP A 74 -8.58 -6.26 -6.45
CA ASP A 74 -7.31 -6.24 -7.17
C ASP A 74 -6.66 -4.86 -7.23
N PHE A 75 -7.36 -3.79 -7.64
CA PHE A 75 -6.83 -2.43 -7.70
C PHE A 75 -7.87 -1.36 -7.29
N ASP A 76 -7.40 -0.17 -6.90
CA ASP A 76 -8.26 0.94 -6.44
C ASP A 76 -8.49 1.98 -7.54
N LEU A 77 -7.44 2.30 -8.32
CA LEU A 77 -7.45 3.36 -9.34
C LEU A 77 -6.87 2.85 -10.66
N ALA A 78 -7.46 3.23 -11.79
CA ALA A 78 -6.87 3.07 -13.11
C ALA A 78 -6.61 4.44 -13.75
N LEU A 79 -5.40 4.60 -14.28
CA LEU A 79 -4.95 5.78 -15.02
C LEU A 79 -4.91 5.47 -16.51
N PHE A 80 -5.50 6.34 -17.31
CA PHE A 80 -5.58 6.20 -18.77
C PHE A 80 -4.87 7.39 -19.44
N TYR A 81 -3.96 7.09 -20.35
CA TYR A 81 -3.29 8.08 -21.19
C TYR A 81 -3.01 7.47 -22.56
N ASN A 82 -3.63 8.02 -23.61
CA ASN A 82 -3.68 7.39 -24.94
C ASN A 82 -4.15 5.93 -24.80
N ASP A 83 -3.43 4.97 -25.41
CA ASP A 83 -3.73 3.53 -25.35
C ASP A 83 -3.19 2.84 -24.09
N LYS A 84 -2.55 3.58 -23.18
CA LYS A 84 -1.92 3.02 -21.99
C LYS A 84 -2.84 3.08 -20.79
N ILE A 85 -2.84 1.99 -20.03
CA ILE A 85 -3.57 1.85 -18.78
C ILE A 85 -2.58 1.44 -17.69
N LYS A 86 -2.60 2.14 -16.55
CA LYS A 86 -1.87 1.73 -15.34
C LYS A 86 -2.82 1.59 -14.17
N LYS A 87 -2.83 0.40 -13.57
CA LYS A 87 -3.68 0.04 -12.42
C LYS A 87 -2.89 0.15 -11.13
N ILE A 88 -3.48 0.82 -10.15
CA ILE A 88 -2.84 1.22 -8.91
C ILE A 88 -3.63 0.65 -7.73
N GLN A 89 -2.92 -0.02 -6.83
CA GLN A 89 -3.40 -0.36 -5.50
C GLN A 89 -2.77 0.60 -4.48
N ILE A 90 -3.62 1.26 -3.70
CA ILE A 90 -3.25 2.12 -2.59
C ILE A 90 -3.32 1.29 -1.29
N LYS A 91 -2.34 1.51 -0.41
CA LYS A 91 -2.31 0.96 0.95
C LYS A 91 -1.89 2.06 1.91
N SER A 92 -2.70 2.29 2.93
CA SER A 92 -2.47 3.36 3.90
C SER A 92 -2.11 2.83 5.29
N SER A 93 -1.35 3.62 6.02
CA SER A 93 -1.02 3.41 7.43
C SER A 93 -0.96 4.75 8.14
N SER A 94 -1.45 4.82 9.38
CA SER A 94 -1.24 5.95 10.30
C SER A 94 -0.40 5.56 11.53
N ALA A 95 -0.01 4.28 11.63
CA ALA A 95 0.75 3.77 12.76
C ALA A 95 2.18 4.32 12.77
N GLU A 96 2.70 4.69 13.94
CA GLU A 96 4.05 5.26 14.08
C GLU A 96 5.15 4.41 13.43
N ASP A 97 4.96 3.09 13.40
CA ASP A 97 5.90 2.14 12.84
C ASP A 97 5.69 1.82 11.35
N TYR A 98 4.89 2.58 10.59
CA TYR A 98 4.68 2.37 9.14
C TYR A 98 4.08 0.99 8.79
N ASN A 99 3.05 0.57 9.53
CA ASN A 99 2.46 -0.76 9.37
C ASN A 99 1.56 -0.86 8.12
N PHE A 100 2.19 -0.98 6.95
CA PHE A 100 1.51 -1.35 5.72
C PHE A 100 1.26 -2.85 5.69
N GLN A 101 0.03 -3.24 5.38
CA GLN A 101 -0.36 -4.63 5.24
C GLN A 101 -0.53 -5.01 3.77
N ILE A 102 0.20 -6.05 3.36
CA ILE A 102 0.01 -6.68 2.07
C ILE A 102 -0.43 -8.11 2.30
N MET A 103 -1.59 -8.45 1.76
CA MET A 103 -2.13 -9.80 1.80
C MET A 103 -1.82 -10.54 0.50
N THR A 104 -1.22 -11.71 0.66
CA THR A 104 -1.08 -12.73 -0.37
C THR A 104 -1.99 -13.90 0.00
N LYS A 105 -2.85 -14.31 -0.92
CA LYS A 105 -3.79 -15.45 -0.78
C LYS A 105 -3.07 -16.76 -1.16
N ASP A 106 -3.74 -17.91 -1.06
CA ASP A 106 -3.19 -19.27 -1.34
C ASP A 106 -2.31 -19.91 -0.26
N PHE A 107 -2.45 -19.50 1.00
CA PHE A 107 -1.75 -20.15 2.11
C PHE A 107 -2.67 -21.16 2.77
N ASP A 108 -2.50 -22.44 2.45
CA ASP A 108 -3.15 -23.52 3.17
C ASP A 108 -2.52 -23.70 4.58
N ARG A 109 -3.20 -24.45 5.46
CA ARG A 109 -2.69 -24.77 6.81
C ARG A 109 -1.35 -25.53 6.78
N LYS A 110 -1.01 -26.28 5.72
CA LYS A 110 0.30 -26.95 5.57
C LYS A 110 1.42 -25.92 5.32
N LEU A 111 1.12 -24.81 4.65
CA LEU A 111 2.10 -23.80 4.34
C LEU A 111 2.38 -22.85 5.50
N VAL A 112 1.43 -22.71 6.43
CA VAL A 112 1.69 -22.14 7.78
C VAL A 112 2.78 -22.93 8.51
N LYS A 113 2.78 -24.27 8.38
CA LYS A 113 3.87 -25.11 8.90
C LYS A 113 5.17 -24.87 8.13
N ASP A 114 5.12 -24.66 6.81
CA ASP A 114 6.33 -24.37 6.01
C ASP A 114 6.94 -22.99 6.28
N LEU A 115 6.11 -22.00 6.63
CA LEU A 115 6.56 -20.69 7.12
C LEU A 115 7.30 -20.83 8.44
N LYS A 116 6.76 -21.63 9.37
CA LYS A 116 7.43 -22.01 10.63
C LYS A 116 8.72 -22.80 10.37
N LYS A 117 8.77 -23.62 9.32
CA LYS A 117 9.96 -24.36 8.86
C LYS A 117 10.95 -23.51 8.05
N LYS A 118 10.70 -22.21 7.86
CA LYS A 118 11.63 -21.24 7.25
C LYS A 118 12.03 -21.59 5.80
N ASN A 119 11.14 -22.21 5.02
CA ASN A 119 11.42 -22.58 3.63
C ASN A 119 11.36 -21.37 2.67
N LEU A 120 12.50 -20.70 2.49
CA LEU A 120 12.64 -19.53 1.61
C LEU A 120 12.17 -19.78 0.17
N LYS A 121 12.54 -20.92 -0.43
CA LYS A 121 12.24 -21.22 -1.84
C LYS A 121 10.74 -21.30 -2.08
N LYS A 122 10.00 -22.01 -1.21
CA LYS A 122 8.55 -22.18 -1.32
C LYS A 122 7.82 -20.85 -1.13
N VAL A 123 8.15 -20.09 -0.09
CA VAL A 123 7.51 -18.80 0.20
C VAL A 123 7.77 -17.79 -0.91
N PHE A 124 8.98 -17.77 -1.48
CA PHE A 124 9.31 -16.88 -2.59
C PHE A 124 8.52 -17.19 -3.86
N LYS A 125 8.27 -18.47 -4.17
CA LYS A 125 7.43 -18.86 -5.30
C LYS A 125 6.00 -18.35 -5.12
N ILE A 126 5.49 -18.33 -3.90
CA ILE A 126 4.13 -17.87 -3.60
C ILE A 126 4.02 -16.35 -3.65
N ILE A 127 5.02 -15.63 -3.14
CA ILE A 127 5.10 -14.17 -3.29
C ILE A 127 5.05 -13.80 -4.77
N HIS A 128 5.83 -14.48 -5.61
CA HIS A 128 5.79 -14.30 -7.07
C HIS A 128 4.39 -14.54 -7.61
N LYS A 129 3.88 -15.77 -7.45
CA LYS A 129 2.56 -16.18 -7.96
C LYS A 129 1.46 -15.16 -7.61
N ASN A 130 1.40 -14.73 -6.35
CA ASN A 130 0.37 -13.82 -5.86
C ASN A 130 0.49 -12.39 -6.36
N ILE A 131 1.70 -11.86 -6.49
CA ILE A 131 1.88 -10.48 -6.95
C ILE A 131 1.74 -10.42 -8.46
N ASP A 132 2.24 -11.43 -9.17
CA ASP A 132 2.17 -11.50 -10.63
C ASP A 132 0.74 -11.74 -11.12
N SER A 133 -0.06 -12.54 -10.40
CA SER A 133 -1.46 -12.81 -10.74
C SER A 133 -2.40 -11.61 -10.52
N LYS A 134 -1.96 -10.56 -9.82
CA LYS A 134 -2.78 -9.37 -9.58
C LYS A 134 -2.82 -8.48 -10.80
N ASP A 135 -4.01 -7.99 -11.11
CA ASP A 135 -4.27 -6.99 -12.14
C ASP A 135 -3.93 -5.57 -11.62
N VAL A 136 -2.66 -5.39 -11.23
CA VAL A 136 -2.10 -4.19 -10.61
C VAL A 136 -0.69 -3.96 -11.12
N ASP A 137 -0.41 -2.76 -11.61
CA ASP A 137 0.94 -2.38 -12.04
C ASP A 137 1.76 -1.82 -10.88
N TYR A 138 1.11 -1.01 -10.03
CA TYR A 138 1.78 -0.29 -8.93
C TYR A 138 1.07 -0.40 -7.59
N TRP A 139 1.89 -0.39 -6.54
CA TRP A 139 1.47 -0.19 -5.17
C TRP A 139 1.96 1.15 -4.67
N ILE A 140 1.02 1.94 -4.14
CA ILE A 140 1.31 3.20 -3.47
C ILE A 140 1.06 3.00 -1.98
N PHE A 141 2.14 3.02 -1.20
CA PHE A 141 2.06 3.02 0.26
C PHE A 141 2.06 4.45 0.76
N VAL A 142 0.96 4.89 1.37
CA VAL A 142 0.81 6.22 1.93
C VAL A 142 0.84 6.18 3.45
N HIS A 143 1.86 6.82 4.01
CA HIS A 143 1.96 7.00 5.45
C HIS A 143 1.29 8.30 5.85
N VAL A 144 0.10 8.21 6.44
CA VAL A 144 -0.78 9.32 6.78
C VAL A 144 -0.30 10.00 8.05
N ARG A 145 0.23 11.21 7.92
CA ARG A 145 0.74 12.08 9.01
C ARG A 145 0.56 13.56 8.63
N ASP A 146 1.03 14.48 9.48
CA ASP A 146 1.07 15.92 9.17
C ASP A 146 1.84 16.20 7.86
N LYS A 147 2.91 15.44 7.61
CA LYS A 147 3.56 15.31 6.30
C LYS A 147 3.42 13.87 5.82
N ASN A 148 2.62 13.68 4.79
CA ASN A 148 2.43 12.37 4.19
C ASN A 148 3.74 11.90 3.53
N ILE A 149 4.00 10.60 3.59
CA ILE A 149 5.14 9.98 2.92
C ILE A 149 4.62 8.90 1.99
N PHE A 150 5.08 8.91 0.74
CA PHE A 150 4.67 7.96 -0.28
C PHE A 150 5.81 7.02 -0.66
N TYR A 151 5.48 5.74 -0.84
CA TYR A 151 6.38 4.77 -1.47
C TYR A 151 5.68 4.16 -2.67
N LEU A 152 6.31 4.28 -3.84
CA LEU A 152 5.79 3.78 -5.10
C LEU A 152 6.60 2.57 -5.55
N LEU A 153 5.92 1.44 -5.74
CA LEU A 153 6.56 0.18 -6.13
C LEU A 153 5.80 -0.47 -7.29
N ASN A 154 6.52 -0.87 -8.33
CA ASN A 154 5.98 -1.82 -9.32
C ASN A 154 6.05 -3.27 -8.79
N LYS A 155 5.47 -4.23 -9.52
CA LYS A 155 5.49 -5.66 -9.17
C LYS A 155 6.88 -6.17 -8.77
N LYS A 156 7.90 -5.92 -9.60
CA LYS A 156 9.28 -6.40 -9.36
C LYS A 156 9.86 -5.83 -8.05
N GLN A 157 9.67 -4.54 -7.81
CA GLN A 157 10.14 -3.85 -6.60
C GLN A 157 9.40 -4.35 -5.35
N LEU A 158 8.08 -4.54 -5.45
CA LEU A 158 7.28 -5.07 -4.36
C LEU A 158 7.73 -6.49 -3.98
N ILE A 159 7.87 -7.38 -4.97
CA ILE A 159 8.38 -8.74 -4.75
C ILE A 159 9.76 -8.71 -4.05
N LYS A 160 10.67 -7.84 -4.52
CA LYS A 160 12.00 -7.69 -3.91
C LYS A 160 11.92 -7.26 -2.45
N LEU A 161 11.04 -6.32 -2.13
CA LEU A 161 10.78 -5.87 -0.75
C LEU A 161 10.25 -7.02 0.10
N LEU A 162 9.20 -7.72 -0.34
CA LEU A 162 8.58 -8.80 0.44
C LEU A 162 9.53 -9.96 0.70
N LYS A 163 10.34 -10.35 -0.29
CA LYS A 163 11.39 -11.37 -0.12
C LYS A 163 12.43 -10.96 0.93
N ARG A 164 12.82 -9.69 0.94
CA ARG A 164 13.79 -9.13 1.90
C ARG A 164 13.22 -9.14 3.31
N VAL A 165 11.98 -8.70 3.47
CA VAL A 165 11.28 -8.72 4.76
C VAL A 165 11.24 -10.17 5.28
N TYR A 166 11.06 -11.18 4.41
CA TYR A 166 10.87 -12.57 4.85
C TYR A 166 12.20 -13.21 5.25
N LYS A 167 13.26 -12.95 4.48
CA LYS A 167 14.63 -13.32 4.87
C LYS A 167 14.98 -12.76 6.24
N ASN A 168 14.63 -11.50 6.49
CA ASN A 168 14.91 -10.87 7.78
C ASN A 168 14.13 -11.53 8.92
N TYR A 169 12.86 -11.88 8.70
CA TYR A 169 12.03 -12.59 9.68
C TYR A 169 12.63 -13.95 10.05
N VAL A 170 12.98 -14.77 9.04
CA VAL A 170 13.62 -16.07 9.21
C VAL A 170 14.91 -15.97 10.04
N ASN A 171 15.70 -14.91 9.82
CA ASN A 171 16.97 -14.66 10.50
C ASN A 171 16.80 -14.09 11.92
N LYS A 172 15.85 -13.16 12.14
CA LYS A 172 15.67 -12.46 13.43
C LYS A 172 14.89 -13.25 14.47
N GLU A 173 14.04 -14.21 14.08
CA GLU A 173 13.38 -15.11 15.03
C GLU A 173 14.33 -16.00 15.83
N ARG A 174 15.64 -15.98 15.55
CA ARG A 174 16.64 -16.56 16.46
C ARG A 174 16.79 -15.75 17.78
N HIS A 175 16.33 -14.49 17.85
CA HIS A 175 16.55 -13.59 19.01
C HIS A 175 15.46 -12.50 19.25
N HIS A 176 14.17 -12.84 19.50
CA HIS A 176 13.06 -11.97 20.03
C HIS A 176 11.79 -11.68 19.15
N LYS A 177 10.68 -11.42 19.88
CA LYS A 177 9.22 -11.40 19.59
C LYS A 177 8.65 -10.34 18.61
N TYR A 178 9.41 -9.74 17.69
CA TYR A 178 8.86 -8.73 16.76
C TYR A 178 8.78 -9.26 15.33
N THR A 179 7.69 -9.95 14.99
CA THR A 179 7.52 -10.55 13.67
C THR A 179 6.86 -9.55 12.72
N ASN A 180 7.57 -9.16 11.65
CA ASN A 180 7.05 -8.34 10.53
C ASN A 180 6.10 -9.14 9.60
N TYR A 181 5.55 -10.22 10.15
CA TYR A 181 4.77 -11.25 9.51
C TYR A 181 3.65 -11.64 10.45
N GLY A 182 2.43 -11.67 9.92
CA GLY A 182 1.29 -12.30 10.55
C GLY A 182 0.71 -13.32 9.58
N ILE A 183 0.17 -14.42 10.12
CA ILE A 183 -0.71 -15.31 9.38
C ILE A 183 -2.06 -15.13 10.06
N ASP A 184 -3.09 -14.73 9.32
CA ASP A 184 -4.42 -14.65 9.91
C ASP A 184 -5.14 -16.00 9.93
N ASN A 185 -6.27 -16.04 10.63
CA ASN A 185 -7.06 -17.26 10.82
C ASN A 185 -7.59 -17.84 9.50
N SER A 186 -7.55 -17.07 8.41
CA SER A 186 -7.91 -17.50 7.05
C SER A 186 -6.69 -17.96 6.24
N GLY A 187 -5.53 -18.08 6.87
CA GLY A 187 -4.28 -18.52 6.27
C GLY A 187 -3.48 -17.41 5.60
N ASN A 188 -4.00 -16.19 5.40
CA ASN A 188 -3.30 -15.18 4.60
C ASN A 188 -2.00 -14.73 5.27
N ILE A 189 -0.90 -14.70 4.52
CA ILE A 189 0.29 -13.96 4.98
C ILE A 189 0.02 -12.47 4.87
N ARG A 190 0.23 -11.82 6.01
CA ARG A 190 0.31 -10.38 6.17
C ARG A 190 1.77 -10.00 6.29
N PHE A 191 2.27 -9.32 5.28
CA PHE A 191 3.55 -8.61 5.38
C PHE A 191 3.28 -7.29 6.07
N MET A 192 3.91 -7.10 7.23
CA MET A 192 3.83 -5.87 8.02
C MET A 192 5.15 -5.13 7.89
N LEU A 193 5.13 -3.92 7.34
CA LEU A 193 6.33 -3.08 7.23
C LEU A 193 6.64 -2.34 8.56
N LYS A 194 6.57 -3.04 9.69
CA LYS A 194 6.86 -2.53 11.03
C LYS A 194 8.36 -2.61 11.33
N LYS A 195 8.98 -1.60 11.96
CA LYS A 195 10.34 -1.67 12.55
C LYS A 195 11.35 -2.47 11.70
N VAL A 196 11.40 -2.16 10.40
CA VAL A 196 12.22 -2.90 9.43
C VAL A 196 13.72 -2.68 9.70
N ASP A 197 14.57 -3.65 9.38
CA ASP A 197 16.01 -3.48 9.57
C ASP A 197 16.59 -2.34 8.71
N LYS A 198 17.79 -1.86 9.04
CA LYS A 198 18.47 -0.76 8.32
C LYS A 198 18.58 -1.03 6.81
N LYS A 199 18.74 -2.29 6.40
CA LYS A 199 18.88 -2.68 4.98
C LYS A 199 17.54 -2.59 4.23
N THR A 200 16.44 -3.01 4.84
CA THR A 200 15.08 -2.90 4.29
C THR A 200 14.61 -1.45 4.33
N SER A 201 14.92 -0.69 5.37
CA SER A 201 14.69 0.76 5.42
C SER A 201 15.41 1.47 4.27
N LYS A 202 16.70 1.18 4.05
CA LYS A 202 17.46 1.68 2.89
C LYS A 202 16.80 1.30 1.55
N LEU A 203 16.30 0.07 1.42
CA LEU A 203 15.62 -0.37 0.20
C LEU A 203 14.30 0.40 -0.01
N LEU A 204 13.48 0.54 1.04
CA LEU A 204 12.21 1.26 0.99
C LEU A 204 12.42 2.74 0.67
N ASN A 205 13.46 3.36 1.22
CA ASN A 205 13.81 4.75 0.91
C ASN A 205 14.20 4.97 -0.56
N LYS A 206 14.66 3.94 -1.29
CA LYS A 206 14.88 4.05 -2.75
C LYS A 206 13.57 4.19 -3.54
N TYR A 207 12.44 3.84 -2.93
CA TYR A 207 11.11 3.88 -3.53
C TYR A 207 10.29 5.07 -3.02
N LYS A 208 10.85 5.85 -2.10
CA LYS A 208 10.21 7.01 -1.49
C LYS A 208 10.03 8.12 -2.54
N GLU A 209 8.82 8.65 -2.65
CA GLU A 209 8.45 9.74 -3.57
C GLU A 209 8.87 9.52 -5.04
N ASN A 210 9.04 8.27 -5.48
CA ASN A 210 9.55 7.97 -6.81
C ASN A 210 8.45 8.04 -7.90
N TRP A 211 7.80 9.19 -8.01
CA TRP A 211 6.72 9.46 -8.97
C TRP A 211 7.16 9.35 -10.43
N LYS A 212 8.45 9.60 -10.71
CA LYS A 212 9.06 9.39 -12.03
C LYS A 212 8.89 7.96 -12.56
N LEU A 213 8.77 6.97 -11.68
CA LEU A 213 8.53 5.58 -12.07
C LEU A 213 7.18 5.45 -12.79
N LEU A 214 6.14 6.06 -12.24
CA LEU A 214 4.78 6.01 -12.78
C LEU A 214 4.65 6.91 -14.02
N THR A 215 5.17 8.14 -13.95
CA THR A 215 5.02 9.10 -15.06
C THR A 215 5.80 8.70 -16.30
N LYS A 216 7.04 8.19 -16.17
CA LYS A 216 7.79 7.72 -17.34
C LYS A 216 7.09 6.60 -18.09
N GLU A 217 6.51 5.63 -17.39
CA GLU A 217 5.82 4.50 -18.04
C GLU A 217 4.42 4.86 -18.56
N LEU A 218 3.82 5.95 -18.08
CA LEU A 218 2.57 6.48 -18.62
C LEU A 218 2.81 7.29 -19.89
N PHE A 219 3.84 8.14 -19.91
CA PHE A 219 4.08 9.10 -20.98
C PHE A 219 5.03 8.63 -22.08
N ASN A 220 5.95 7.69 -21.80
CA ASN A 220 6.86 7.08 -22.81
C ASN A 220 6.34 5.73 -23.26
#